data_AF-U6EDJ8-F1
#
_entry.id   AF-U6EDJ8-F1
#
_cell.length_a   1.000
_cell.length_b   1.000
_cell.length_c   1.000
_cell.angle_alpha   90.00
_cell.angle_beta   90.00
_cell.angle_gamma   90.00
#
_symmetry.space_group_name_H-M   'P 1'
#
loop_
_entity.id
_entity.type
_entity.pdbx_description
1 polymer ?
#
loop_
_entity_poly.entity_id
_entity_poly.type
_entity_poly.pdbx_seq_one_letter_code
_entity_poly.pdbx_strand_id
1 'polypeptide(L)'
;MHYCGLNKEKIKNHKYDRIYLLQDEDINQDVYKILPFTDYLITDYSSVYFDYMLLNKPIIFAPFDIDDYIKNDREFYYNYNDVTPGPKAYNWKEVLKYINKIVREPNRYKDQRKIINQKFNKYNDNKNCQRVVNEIIKEI
;
A
#
# COMPACT_ATOMS: atom_id res chain seq x y z
N MET A 1 -8.64 -7.21 8.03
CA MET A 1 -8.72 -6.69 6.65
C MET A 1 -10.08 -7.12 6.10
N HIS A 2 -11.03 -6.20 5.97
CA HIS A 2 -12.33 -6.53 5.37
C HIS A 2 -12.14 -6.62 3.86
N TYR A 3 -12.08 -7.84 3.32
CA TYR A 3 -12.19 -8.05 1.88
C TYR A 3 -13.64 -7.71 1.48
N CYS A 4 -13.82 -6.57 0.82
CA CYS A 4 -15.09 -6.27 0.16
C CYS A 4 -15.28 -7.33 -0.94
N GLY A 5 -16.41 -8.04 -0.87
CA GLY A 5 -16.65 -9.29 -1.60
C GLY A 5 -16.53 -9.14 -3.11
N LEU A 6 -15.35 -9.45 -3.65
CA LEU A 6 -15.24 -9.83 -5.05
C LEU A 6 -16.04 -11.12 -5.22
N ASN A 7 -17.00 -11.09 -6.14
CA ASN A 7 -17.78 -12.27 -6.51
C ASN A 7 -16.83 -13.26 -7.21
N LYS A 8 -16.19 -14.13 -6.42
CA LYS A 8 -15.08 -15.01 -6.82
C LYS A 8 -15.42 -15.88 -8.04
N GLU A 9 -16.71 -16.17 -8.27
CA GLU A 9 -17.17 -16.93 -9.42
C GLU A 9 -17.05 -16.19 -10.76
N LYS A 10 -17.27 -14.87 -10.79
CA LYS A 10 -17.18 -14.09 -12.04
C LYS A 10 -15.74 -13.95 -12.56
N ILE A 11 -14.77 -13.92 -11.66
CA ILE A 11 -13.34 -13.78 -12.00
C ILE A 11 -12.77 -15.12 -12.49
N LYS A 12 -13.18 -16.26 -11.90
CA LYS A 12 -12.74 -17.59 -12.34
C LYS A 12 -13.04 -17.88 -13.82
N ASN A 13 -14.10 -17.29 -14.37
CA ASN A 13 -14.53 -17.50 -15.75
C ASN A 13 -13.79 -16.63 -16.80
N HIS A 14 -12.94 -15.68 -16.37
CA HIS A 14 -12.13 -14.88 -17.28
C HIS A 14 -10.65 -15.22 -17.08
N LYS A 15 -10.09 -16.02 -17.99
CA LYS A 15 -8.66 -16.34 -17.99
C LYS A 15 -7.91 -15.18 -18.64
N TYR A 16 -7.32 -14.31 -17.82
CA TYR A 16 -6.41 -13.27 -18.28
C TYR A 16 -4.97 -13.76 -18.12
N ASP A 17 -4.15 -13.69 -19.17
CA ASP A 17 -2.77 -14.20 -19.15
C ASP A 17 -1.82 -13.41 -18.23
N ARG A 18 -2.24 -12.22 -17.77
CA ARG A 18 -1.40 -11.27 -17.02
C ARG A 18 -2.06 -10.73 -15.75
N ILE A 19 -3.18 -11.31 -15.32
CA ILE A 19 -3.84 -10.93 -14.07
C ILE A 19 -3.88 -12.16 -13.18
N TYR A 20 -3.18 -12.06 -12.05
CA TYR A 20 -3.10 -13.12 -11.05
C TYR A 20 -3.88 -12.68 -9.83
N LEU A 21 -4.90 -13.46 -9.45
CA LEU A 21 -5.60 -13.28 -8.19
C LEU A 21 -4.97 -14.22 -7.16
N LEU A 22 -4.16 -13.65 -6.27
CA LEU A 22 -3.52 -14.41 -5.19
C LEU A 22 -4.54 -14.69 -4.07
N GLN A 23 -4.61 -15.94 -3.63
CA GLN A 23 -5.27 -16.33 -2.38
C GLN A 23 -4.24 -16.36 -1.25
N ASP A 24 -4.73 -16.46 -0.01
CA ASP A 24 -3.90 -16.54 1.18
C ASP A 24 -2.96 -17.75 1.14
N GLU A 25 -3.39 -18.88 0.58
CA GLU A 25 -2.56 -20.07 0.43
C GLU A 25 -1.37 -19.83 -0.52
N ASP A 26 -1.54 -19.03 -1.57
CA ASP A 26 -0.50 -18.74 -2.57
C ASP A 26 0.68 -17.96 -1.95
N ILE A 27 0.43 -17.21 -0.88
CA ILE A 27 1.40 -16.34 -0.21
C ILE A 27 1.70 -16.75 1.23
N ASN A 28 1.24 -17.94 1.65
CA ASN A 28 1.34 -18.41 3.04
C ASN A 28 0.84 -17.37 4.06
N GLN A 29 -0.30 -16.74 3.76
CA GLN A 29 -0.97 -15.71 4.56
C GLN A 29 -0.12 -14.45 4.81
N ASP A 30 0.95 -14.24 4.03
CA ASP A 30 1.90 -13.14 4.24
C ASP A 30 2.16 -12.38 2.94
N VAL A 31 1.47 -11.25 2.80
CA VAL A 31 1.63 -10.36 1.64
C VAL A 31 3.03 -9.73 1.58
N TYR A 32 3.73 -9.59 2.71
CA TYR A 32 5.05 -8.95 2.74
C TYR A 32 6.11 -9.77 2.01
N LYS A 33 5.86 -11.06 1.73
CA LYS A 33 6.72 -11.90 0.90
C LYS A 33 6.71 -11.49 -0.57
N ILE A 34 5.60 -10.92 -1.07
CA ILE A 34 5.47 -10.56 -2.49
C ILE A 34 5.79 -9.10 -2.77
N LEU A 35 5.55 -8.19 -1.82
CA LEU A 35 5.72 -6.75 -2.01
C LEU A 35 7.13 -6.34 -2.51
N PRO A 36 8.24 -6.95 -2.05
CA PRO A 36 9.58 -6.65 -2.56
C PRO A 36 9.77 -6.97 -4.04
N PHE A 37 8.94 -7.83 -4.63
CA PHE A 37 9.03 -8.26 -6.02
C PHE A 37 8.10 -7.49 -6.97
N THR A 38 7.30 -6.55 -6.46
CA THR A 38 6.44 -5.70 -7.31
C THR A 38 7.14 -4.39 -7.69
N ASP A 39 6.75 -3.78 -8.81
CA ASP A 39 7.34 -2.49 -9.24
C ASP A 39 6.64 -1.27 -8.64
N TYR A 40 5.32 -1.37 -8.41
CA TYR A 40 4.49 -0.32 -7.82
C TYR A 40 3.26 -0.91 -7.14
N LEU A 41 2.69 -0.15 -6.21
CA LEU A 41 1.47 -0.51 -5.48
C LEU A 41 0.29 0.37 -5.93
N ILE A 42 -0.89 -0.22 -6.06
CA ILE A 42 -2.16 0.50 -6.17
C ILE A 42 -2.99 0.13 -4.95
N THR A 43 -3.43 1.11 -4.18
CA THR A 43 -4.13 0.88 -2.90
C THR A 43 -5.06 2.04 -2.57
N ASP A 44 -6.03 1.82 -1.71
CA ASP A 44 -7.01 2.81 -1.26
C ASP A 44 -6.67 3.31 0.17
N TYR A 45 -7.23 2.66 1.19
CA TYR A 45 -7.12 2.99 2.61
C TYR A 45 -6.33 1.92 3.40
N SER A 46 -5.80 0.89 2.71
CA SER A 46 -5.01 -0.16 3.36
C SER A 46 -3.71 0.37 3.97
N SER A 47 -3.41 0.00 5.21
CA SER A 47 -2.17 0.37 5.90
C SER A 47 -0.91 -0.21 5.26
N VAL A 48 -1.03 -1.15 4.32
CA VAL A 48 0.10 -1.79 3.63
C VAL A 48 1.04 -0.80 2.96
N TYR A 49 0.55 0.40 2.58
CA TYR A 49 1.41 1.42 1.99
C TYR A 49 2.47 1.95 2.96
N PHE A 50 2.20 1.94 4.27
CA PHE A 50 3.19 2.37 5.27
C PHE A 50 4.45 1.52 5.22
N ASP A 51 4.28 0.20 5.13
CA ASP A 51 5.38 -0.74 4.99
C ASP A 51 5.98 -0.69 3.58
N TYR A 52 5.14 -0.54 2.55
CA TYR A 52 5.60 -0.47 1.16
C TYR A 52 6.52 0.74 0.90
N MET A 53 6.34 1.83 1.66
CA MET A 53 7.24 2.99 1.60
C MET A 53 8.69 2.66 1.98
N LEU A 54 8.94 1.60 2.78
CA LEU A 54 10.30 1.12 3.09
C LEU A 54 11.05 0.67 1.84
N LEU A 55 10.33 0.17 0.84
CA LEU A 55 10.90 -0.22 -0.46
C LEU A 55 11.20 1.01 -1.35
N ASN A 56 10.68 2.18 -0.98
CA ASN A 56 10.77 3.43 -1.73
C ASN A 56 10.28 3.30 -3.19
N LYS A 57 9.29 2.44 -3.43
CA LYS A 57 8.66 2.20 -4.73
C LYS A 57 7.40 3.07 -4.93
N PRO A 58 6.99 3.35 -6.18
CA PRO A 58 5.81 4.16 -6.47
C PRO A 58 4.51 3.57 -5.92
N ILE A 59 3.59 4.45 -5.51
CA ILE A 59 2.27 4.09 -4.97
C ILE A 59 1.22 4.97 -5.66
N ILE A 60 0.15 4.36 -6.18
CA ILE A 60 -1.05 5.05 -6.67
C ILE A 60 -2.14 4.85 -5.63
N PHE A 61 -2.71 5.96 -5.17
CA PHE A 61 -3.83 5.94 -4.25
C PHE A 61 -5.13 5.97 -5.05
N ALA A 62 -6.06 5.06 -4.79
CA ALA A 62 -7.33 4.94 -5.50
C ALA A 62 -8.56 5.17 -4.59
N PRO A 63 -8.69 6.35 -3.95
CA PRO A 63 -9.75 6.62 -2.98
C PRO A 63 -11.07 7.03 -3.67
N PHE A 64 -11.69 6.11 -4.41
CA PHE A 64 -12.85 6.40 -5.27
C PHE A 64 -14.07 6.90 -4.48
N ASP A 65 -14.21 6.45 -3.24
CA ASP A 65 -15.36 6.65 -2.35
C ASP A 65 -14.97 7.39 -1.06
N ILE A 66 -13.95 8.24 -1.10
CA ILE A 66 -13.39 8.89 0.10
C ILE A 66 -14.41 9.69 0.90
N ASP A 67 -15.32 10.38 0.21
CA ASP A 67 -16.35 11.19 0.86
C ASP A 67 -17.34 10.32 1.64
N ASP A 68 -17.66 9.13 1.11
CA ASP A 68 -18.55 8.17 1.77
C ASP A 68 -17.83 7.42 2.87
N TYR A 69 -16.55 7.10 2.67
CA TYR A 69 -15.70 6.45 3.67
C TYR A 69 -15.52 7.30 4.94
N ILE A 70 -15.24 8.61 4.78
CA ILE A 70 -15.08 9.56 5.90
C ILE A 70 -16.39 9.73 6.67
N LYS A 71 -17.53 9.77 5.96
CA LYS A 71 -18.84 9.98 6.60
C LYS A 71 -19.31 8.78 7.42
N ASN A 72 -19.01 7.56 6.98
CA ASN A 72 -19.68 6.36 7.48
C ASN A 72 -18.83 5.44 8.36
N ASP A 73 -17.51 5.44 8.24
CA ASP A 73 -16.69 4.38 8.82
C ASP A 73 -15.74 4.92 9.91
N ARG A 74 -14.85 5.88 9.57
CA ARG A 74 -13.76 6.31 10.47
C ARG A 74 -13.29 7.73 10.21
N GLU A 75 -13.09 8.48 11.29
CA GLU A 75 -12.23 9.65 11.26
C GLU A 75 -10.78 9.19 11.03
N PHE A 76 -10.12 9.71 10.01
CA PHE A 76 -8.71 9.38 9.79
C PHE A 76 -7.85 10.02 10.89
N TYR A 77 -6.87 9.29 11.41
CA TYR A 77 -5.86 9.83 12.35
C TYR A 77 -5.11 11.05 11.79
N TYR A 78 -4.99 11.12 10.46
CA TYR A 78 -4.38 12.21 9.73
C TYR A 78 -5.22 12.54 8.51
N ASN A 79 -5.14 13.79 8.03
CA ASN A 79 -5.70 14.11 6.73
C ASN A 79 -5.09 13.18 5.66
N TYR A 80 -5.94 12.47 4.94
CA TYR A 80 -5.54 11.46 3.96
C TYR A 80 -4.54 12.02 2.93
N ASN A 81 -4.73 13.26 2.47
CA ASN A 81 -3.87 13.89 1.47
C ASN A 81 -2.46 14.17 1.99
N ASP A 82 -2.31 14.40 3.30
CA ASP A 82 -1.03 14.76 3.92
C ASP A 82 -0.12 13.55 4.13
N VAL A 83 -0.70 12.34 4.21
CA VAL A 83 0.02 11.12 4.59
C VAL A 83 0.12 10.09 3.46
N THR A 84 -0.42 10.39 2.29
CA THR A 84 -0.39 9.49 1.12
C THR A 84 0.55 10.05 0.03
N PRO A 85 1.81 9.62 -0.03
CA PRO A 85 2.80 10.19 -0.94
C PRO A 85 2.72 9.60 -2.35
N GLY A 86 1.77 10.08 -3.13
CA GLY A 86 1.51 9.63 -4.49
C GLY A 86 0.29 10.29 -5.12
N PRO A 87 0.03 10.03 -6.41
CA PRO A 87 -1.17 10.51 -7.08
C PRO A 87 -2.42 9.85 -6.49
N LYS A 88 -3.51 10.62 -6.45
CA LYS A 88 -4.86 10.15 -6.09
C LYS A 88 -5.67 10.03 -7.36
N ALA A 89 -6.17 8.83 -7.61
CA ALA A 89 -7.07 8.50 -8.70
C ALA A 89 -8.47 8.34 -8.13
N TYR A 90 -9.42 9.14 -8.62
CA TYR A 90 -10.82 9.08 -8.19
C TYR A 90 -11.70 8.22 -9.12
N ASN A 91 -11.09 7.60 -10.14
CA ASN A 91 -11.75 6.69 -11.06
C ASN A 91 -10.72 5.83 -11.83
N TRP A 92 -11.20 4.80 -12.52
CA TRP A 92 -10.36 3.90 -13.31
C TRP A 92 -9.59 4.58 -14.46
N LYS A 93 -10.15 5.63 -15.08
CA LYS A 93 -9.45 6.38 -16.15
C LYS A 93 -8.21 7.07 -15.58
N GLU A 94 -8.31 7.62 -14.38
CA GLU A 94 -7.19 8.23 -13.67
C GLU A 94 -6.16 7.18 -13.23
N VAL A 95 -6.58 6.01 -12.75
CA VAL A 95 -5.65 4.91 -12.43
C VAL A 95 -4.78 4.58 -13.65
N LEU A 96 -5.39 4.35 -14.81
CA LEU A 96 -4.66 4.06 -16.05
C LEU A 96 -3.73 5.20 -16.47
N LYS A 97 -4.18 6.46 -16.30
CA LYS A 97 -3.36 7.65 -16.55
C LYS A 97 -2.14 7.70 -15.63
N TYR A 98 -2.28 7.41 -14.34
CA TYR A 98 -1.18 7.43 -13.39
C TYR A 98 -0.23 6.25 -13.54
N ILE A 99 -0.71 5.06 -13.92
CA ILE A 99 0.16 3.93 -14.31
C ILE A 99 1.10 4.38 -15.44
N ASN A 100 0.56 4.95 -16.52
CA ASN A 100 1.37 5.44 -17.64
C ASN A 100 2.40 6.49 -17.22
N LYS A 101 2.05 7.38 -16.28
CA LYS A 101 2.98 8.38 -15.76
C LYS A 101 4.09 7.77 -14.90
N ILE A 102 3.74 6.84 -14.01
CA ILE A 102 4.72 6.19 -13.12
C ILE A 102 5.69 5.30 -13.90
N VAL A 103 5.23 4.61 -14.94
CA VAL A 103 6.12 3.82 -15.81
C VAL A 103 7.16 4.72 -16.50
N ARG A 104 6.79 5.95 -16.86
CA ARG A 104 7.71 6.91 -17.49
C ARG A 104 8.60 7.65 -16.48
N GLU A 105 8.04 7.98 -15.32
CA GLU A 105 8.69 8.81 -14.28
C GLU A 105 8.50 8.17 -12.88
N PRO A 106 9.13 7.01 -12.59
CA PRO A 106 8.90 6.28 -11.33
C PRO A 106 9.35 7.07 -10.09
N ASN A 107 10.30 7.98 -10.27
CA ASN A 107 10.85 8.79 -9.19
C ASN A 107 10.07 10.09 -8.93
N ARG A 108 9.01 10.40 -9.69
CA ARG A 108 8.26 11.67 -9.58
C ARG A 108 7.81 12.02 -8.15
N TYR A 109 7.44 11.00 -7.37
CA TYR A 109 6.96 11.17 -5.99
C TYR A 109 7.97 10.68 -4.94
N LYS A 110 9.22 10.40 -5.32
CA LYS A 110 10.23 9.79 -4.44
C LYS A 110 10.53 10.63 -3.20
N ASP A 111 10.68 11.95 -3.36
CA ASP A 111 11.02 12.81 -2.22
C ASP A 111 9.85 12.97 -1.27
N GLN A 112 8.63 13.12 -1.79
CA GLN A 112 7.42 13.08 -0.98
C GLN A 112 7.31 11.75 -0.22
N ARG A 113 7.56 10.61 -0.89
CA ARG A 113 7.57 9.29 -0.23
C ARG A 113 8.59 9.22 0.89
N LYS A 114 9.81 9.74 0.70
CA LYS A 114 10.83 9.75 1.74
C LYS A 114 10.43 10.58 2.96
N ILE A 115 9.90 11.79 2.74
CA ILE A 115 9.45 12.69 3.81
C ILE A 115 8.37 12.00 4.65
N ILE A 116 7.36 11.45 3.98
CA ILE A 116 6.27 10.78 4.68
C ILE A 116 6.73 9.45 5.31
N ASN A 117 7.61 8.70 4.65
CA ASN A 117 8.18 7.48 5.23
C ASN A 117 8.91 7.77 6.54
N GLN A 118 9.70 8.84 6.61
CA GLN A 118 10.40 9.24 7.84
C GLN A 118 9.46 9.62 8.98
N LYS A 119 8.24 10.09 8.68
CA LYS A 119 7.23 10.40 9.69
C LYS A 119 6.71 9.13 10.39
N PHE A 120 6.59 8.03 9.67
CA PHE A 120 5.97 6.79 10.18
C PHE A 120 7.00 5.70 10.51
N ASN A 121 8.06 5.60 9.74
CA ASN A 121 9.13 4.61 9.87
C ASN A 121 10.40 5.28 10.41
N LYS A 122 10.42 5.46 11.73
CA LYS A 122 11.58 6.00 12.47
C LYS A 122 12.85 5.18 12.23
N TYR A 123 12.71 3.85 12.17
CA TYR A 123 13.80 2.92 11.91
C TYR A 123 13.57 2.24 10.57
N ASN A 124 14.54 2.39 9.66
CA ASN A 124 14.53 1.79 8.32
C ASN A 124 15.60 0.71 8.15
N ASP A 125 16.00 0.06 9.24
CA ASP A 125 16.94 -1.06 9.24
C ASP A 125 16.27 -2.37 9.69
N ASN A 126 17.02 -3.47 9.61
CA ASN A 126 16.55 -4.81 10.00
C ASN A 126 16.77 -5.13 11.49
N LYS A 127 16.97 -4.12 12.35
CA LYS A 127 17.31 -4.32 13.77
C LYS A 127 16.12 -4.16 14.72
N ASN A 128 14.89 -4.12 14.21
CA ASN A 128 13.70 -3.90 15.03
C ASN A 128 13.53 -4.95 16.13
N CYS A 129 13.65 -6.26 15.82
CA CYS A 129 13.59 -7.32 16.83
C CYS A 129 14.70 -7.17 17.88
N GLN A 130 15.92 -6.85 17.47
CA GLN A 130 17.03 -6.63 18.39
C GLN A 130 16.76 -5.46 19.35
N ARG A 131 16.19 -4.36 18.87
CA ARG A 131 15.80 -3.23 19.73
C ARG A 131 14.80 -3.65 20.78
N VAL A 132 13.75 -4.37 20.39
CA VAL A 132 12.71 -4.83 21.31
C VAL A 132 13.31 -5.76 22.38
N VAL A 133 14.10 -6.74 21.97
CA VAL A 133 14.77 -7.66 22.91
C VAL A 133 15.68 -6.91 23.88
N ASN A 134 16.46 -5.94 23.37
CA ASN A 134 17.35 -5.14 24.21
C ASN A 134 16.59 -4.31 25.26
N GLU A 135 15.40 -3.77 24.93
CA GLU A 135 14.60 -3.04 25.93
C GLU A 135 14.00 -3.98 26.98
N ILE A 136 13.54 -5.18 26.60
CA ILE A 136 13.00 -6.15 27.56
C ILE A 136 14.07 -6.62 28.55
N ILE A 137 15.27 -6.90 28.07
CA ILE A 137 16.37 -7.39 28.93
C ILE A 137 16.82 -6.33 29.94
N LYS A 138 16.71 -5.03 29.64
CA LYS A 138 17.08 -3.96 30.60
C LYS A 138 16.17 -3.89 31.82
N GLU A 139 14.94 -4.37 31.70
CA GLU A 139 13.93 -4.35 32.76
C GLU A 139 13.96 -5.62 33.63
N ILE A 140 14.88 -6.55 33.36
CA ILE A 140 15.13 -7.78 34.12
C ILE A 140 16.43 -7.61 34.91
#